data_AF-A0A3D9SWM5-F1
#
_entry.id   AF-A0A3D9SWM5-F1
#
_cell.length_a   1.000
_cell.length_b   1.000
_cell.length_c   1.000
_cell.angle_alpha   90.00
_cell.angle_beta   90.00
_cell.angle_gamma   90.00
#
_symmetry.space_group_name_H-M   'P 1'
#
loop_
_entity.id
_entity.type
_entity.pdbx_description
1 polymer ?
#
loop_
_entity_poly.entity_id
_entity_poly.type
_entity_poly.pdbx_seq_one_letter_code
_entity_poly.pdbx_strand_id
1 'polypeptide(L)'
;MTVPAYHRDRILEFAAALTEDKSDPEAVKANAAPILRWLGEAADESDQDARYMALGRHWSNAYFATPSRLWPSEDSARFLASAEQYYAFLTA
;
A
#
# COMPACT_ATOMS: atom_id res chain seq x y z
N MET A 1 -3.15 14.11 -8.50
CA MET A 1 -4.62 14.00 -8.30
C MET A 1 -4.98 13.84 -6.82
N THR A 2 -6.24 14.03 -6.43
CA THR A 2 -6.71 13.73 -5.07
C THR A 2 -7.04 12.25 -4.94
N VAL A 3 -6.47 11.55 -3.94
CA VAL A 3 -6.81 10.15 -3.66
C VAL A 3 -8.25 10.04 -3.13
N PRO A 4 -9.14 9.22 -3.73
CA PRO A 4 -10.51 9.00 -3.29
C PRO A 4 -10.62 8.52 -1.84
N ALA A 5 -11.73 8.84 -1.16
CA ALA A 5 -11.92 8.49 0.25
C ALA A 5 -11.88 6.98 0.50
N TYR A 6 -12.49 6.17 -0.36
CA TYR A 6 -12.50 4.71 -0.23
C TYR A 6 -11.10 4.08 -0.37
N HIS A 7 -10.21 4.69 -1.15
CA HIS A 7 -8.80 4.27 -1.21
C HIS A 7 -8.08 4.60 0.11
N ARG A 8 -8.39 5.73 0.76
CA ARG A 8 -7.72 6.15 2.01
C ARG A 8 -7.94 5.19 3.16
N ASP A 9 -9.17 4.71 3.35
CA ASP A 9 -9.48 3.75 4.42
C ASP A 9 -8.65 2.47 4.25
N ARG A 10 -8.55 1.97 3.01
CA ARG A 10 -7.78 0.77 2.74
C ARG A 10 -6.27 0.97 2.86
N ILE A 11 -5.77 2.16 2.52
CA ILE A 11 -4.36 2.53 2.73
C ILE A 11 -4.01 2.58 4.21
N LEU A 12 -4.92 3.07 5.07
CA LEU A 12 -4.69 3.05 6.52
C LEU A 12 -4.60 1.62 7.05
N GLU A 13 -5.38 0.68 6.51
CA GLU A 13 -5.28 -0.74 6.87
C GLU A 13 -3.95 -1.35 6.42
N PHE A 14 -3.46 -0.99 5.22
CA PHE A 14 -2.13 -1.40 4.78
C PHE A 14 -1.05 -0.84 5.72
N ALA A 15 -1.10 0.47 5.99
CA ALA A 15 -0.15 1.16 6.85
C ALA A 15 -0.11 0.62 8.29
N ALA A 16 -1.27 0.24 8.83
CA ALA A 16 -1.38 -0.35 10.16
C ALA A 16 -0.79 -1.76 10.25
N ALA A 17 -0.72 -2.52 9.15
CA ALA A 17 -0.06 -3.82 9.16
C ALA A 17 1.45 -3.75 8.94
N LEU A 18 1.95 -2.60 8.47
CA LEU A 18 3.38 -2.33 8.29
C LEU A 18 4.08 -1.87 9.60
N THR A 19 3.40 -1.97 10.74
CA THR A 19 3.94 -1.66 12.07
C THR A 19 3.58 -2.76 13.06
N GLU A 20 4.44 -2.96 14.06
CA GLU A 20 4.20 -3.88 15.17
C GLU A 20 3.14 -3.33 16.14
N ASP A 21 3.14 -2.01 16.37
CA ASP A 21 2.11 -1.32 17.14
C ASP A 21 1.09 -0.66 16.22
N LYS A 22 -0.03 -1.36 16.02
CA LYS A 22 -1.15 -0.89 15.18
C LYS A 22 -1.96 0.23 15.83
N SER A 23 -1.77 0.44 17.13
CA SER A 23 -2.49 1.47 17.91
C SER A 23 -1.74 2.79 17.96
N ASP A 24 -0.47 2.82 17.54
CA ASP A 24 0.31 4.05 17.39
C ASP A 24 -0.11 4.83 16.12
N PRO A 25 -0.86 5.92 16.24
CA PRO A 25 -1.32 6.68 15.08
C PRO A 25 -0.18 7.35 14.32
N GLU A 26 0.95 7.65 14.95
CA GLU A 26 2.08 8.29 14.27
C GLU A 26 2.84 7.28 13.41
N ALA A 27 3.04 6.05 13.90
CA ALA A 27 3.59 4.96 13.09
C ALA A 27 2.70 4.65 11.87
N VAL A 28 1.38 4.57 12.07
CA VAL A 28 0.43 4.33 10.97
C VAL A 28 0.48 5.48 9.95
N LYS A 29 0.53 6.75 10.40
CA LYS A 29 0.66 7.90 9.48
C LYS A 29 1.97 7.88 8.71
N ALA A 30 3.08 7.56 9.37
CA ALA A 30 4.40 7.46 8.73
C ALA A 30 4.40 6.41 7.61
N ASN A 31 3.77 5.26 7.85
CA ASN A 31 3.61 4.21 6.84
C ASN A 31 2.63 4.57 5.72
N ALA A 32 1.55 5.31 6.03
CA ALA A 32 0.54 5.71 5.05
C ALA A 32 1.03 6.83 4.11
N ALA A 33 1.85 7.76 4.61
CA ALA A 33 2.31 8.92 3.87
C ALA A 33 2.96 8.60 2.51
N PRO A 34 3.95 7.68 2.40
CA PRO A 34 4.57 7.39 1.11
C PRO A 34 3.60 6.67 0.16
N ILE A 35 2.67 5.84 0.66
CA ILE A 35 1.63 5.18 -0.15
C ILE A 35 0.66 6.20 -0.75
N LEU A 36 0.20 7.15 0.08
CA LEU A 36 -0.67 8.24 -0.36
C LEU A 36 0.03 9.15 -1.36
N ARG A 37 1.33 9.44 -1.16
CA ARG A 37 2.12 10.23 -2.12
C ARG A 37 2.18 9.54 -3.47
N TRP A 38 2.50 8.25 -3.50
CA TRP A 38 2.62 7.48 -4.74
C TRP A 38 1.31 7.42 -5.54
N LEU A 39 0.16 7.30 -4.86
CA LEU A 39 -1.17 7.39 -5.51
C LEU A 39 -1.55 8.81 -5.92
N GLY A 40 -1.05 9.82 -5.21
CA GLY A 40 -1.28 11.23 -5.53
C GLY A 40 -0.50 11.71 -6.76
N GLU A 41 0.64 11.08 -7.04
CA GLU A 41 1.49 11.29 -8.22
C GLU A 41 0.90 10.73 -9.52
N ALA A 42 -0.25 10.04 -9.46
CA ALA A 42 -0.92 9.51 -10.64
C ALA A 42 -1.33 10.60 -11.64
N ALA A 43 -1.14 10.31 -12.94
CA ALA A 43 -1.43 11.23 -14.04
C ALA A 43 -2.94 11.42 -14.28
N ASP A 44 -3.70 10.34 -14.15
CA ASP A 44 -5.15 10.29 -14.31
C ASP A 44 -5.76 9.18 -13.42
N GLU A 45 -7.09 9.06 -13.46
CA GLU A 45 -7.86 8.08 -12.67
C GLU A 45 -7.46 6.63 -12.99
N SER A 46 -7.16 6.33 -14.26
CA SER A 46 -6.75 4.98 -14.67
C SER A 46 -5.36 4.63 -14.13
N ASP A 47 -4.40 5.57 -14.13
CA ASP A 47 -3.09 5.40 -13.50
C ASP A 47 -3.23 5.19 -11.99
N GLN A 48 -4.10 5.97 -11.33
CA GLN A 48 -4.33 5.82 -9.90
C GLN A 48 -4.94 4.46 -9.54
N ASP A 49 -5.89 3.98 -10.33
CA ASP A 49 -6.48 2.65 -10.17
C ASP A 49 -5.45 1.54 -10.40
N ALA A 50 -4.60 1.66 -11.41
CA ALA A 50 -3.52 0.70 -11.66
C ALA A 50 -2.54 0.62 -10.49
N ARG A 51 -2.13 1.77 -9.94
CA ARG A 51 -1.28 1.82 -8.72
C ARG A 51 -1.99 1.21 -7.52
N TYR A 52 -3.27 1.52 -7.32
CA TYR A 52 -4.06 0.94 -6.22
C TYR A 52 -4.19 -0.59 -6.36
N MET A 53 -4.45 -1.09 -7.57
CA MET A 53 -4.47 -2.53 -7.86
C MET A 53 -3.13 -3.19 -7.55
N ALA A 54 -2.02 -2.53 -7.86
CA ALA A 54 -0.68 -3.04 -7.54
C ALA A 54 -0.45 -3.15 -6.02
N LEU A 55 -0.87 -2.14 -5.22
CA LEU A 55 -0.85 -2.23 -3.74
C LEU A 55 -1.68 -3.41 -3.25
N GLY A 56 -2.93 -3.52 -3.72
CA GLY A 56 -3.86 -4.58 -3.31
C GLY A 56 -3.40 -5.98 -3.70
N ARG A 57 -2.68 -6.12 -4.83
CA ARG A 57 -2.13 -7.39 -5.28
C ARG A 57 -0.94 -7.82 -4.44
N HIS A 58 0.00 -6.91 -4.17
CA HIS A 58 1.12 -7.21 -3.28
C HIS A 58 0.60 -7.54 -1.87
N TRP A 59 -0.36 -6.76 -1.38
CA TRP A 59 -1.10 -7.05 -0.15
C TRP A 59 -1.64 -8.48 -0.13
N SER A 60 -2.42 -8.85 -1.13
CA SER A 60 -3.04 -10.18 -1.18
C SER A 60 -1.99 -11.29 -1.25
N ASN A 61 -0.95 -11.12 -2.07
CA ASN A 61 0.10 -12.14 -2.22
C ASN A 61 0.85 -12.38 -0.91
N ALA A 62 1.25 -11.33 -0.19
CA ALA A 62 1.94 -11.50 1.09
C ALA A 62 0.98 -12.05 2.16
N TYR A 63 -0.29 -11.59 2.19
CA TYR A 63 -1.30 -12.10 3.13
C TYR A 63 -1.53 -13.61 2.98
N PHE A 64 -1.57 -14.14 1.76
CA PHE A 64 -1.79 -15.57 1.50
C PHE A 64 -0.50 -16.41 1.53
N ALA A 65 0.67 -15.79 1.41
CA ALA A 65 1.96 -16.50 1.43
C ALA A 65 2.46 -16.82 2.85
N THR A 66 2.01 -16.09 3.89
CA THR A 66 2.44 -16.32 5.28
C THR A 66 1.44 -17.18 6.08
N PRO A 67 1.86 -18.36 6.60
CA PRO A 67 0.97 -19.27 7.34
C PRO A 67 0.56 -18.77 8.74
N SER A 68 1.28 -17.80 9.31
CA SER A 68 0.78 -17.00 10.44
C SER A 68 0.21 -15.70 9.88
N ARG A 69 -1.02 -15.33 10.28
CA ARG A 69 -1.71 -14.06 9.92
C ARG A 69 -0.99 -12.77 10.39
N LEU A 70 0.29 -12.87 10.69
CA LEU A 70 1.20 -11.77 10.96
C LEU A 70 1.79 -11.38 9.61
N TRP A 71 1.30 -10.28 9.04
CA TRP A 71 2.05 -9.53 8.06
C TRP A 71 3.48 -9.39 8.61
N PRO A 72 4.53 -9.82 7.91
CA PRO A 72 5.88 -9.54 8.37
C PRO A 72 5.95 -8.03 8.56
N SER A 73 6.52 -7.54 9.67
CA SER A 73 6.76 -6.11 9.88
C SER A 73 7.76 -5.61 8.82
N GLU A 74 7.30 -5.53 7.58
CA GLU A 74 8.00 -4.92 6.48
C GLU A 74 7.87 -3.43 6.66
N ASP A 75 9.00 -2.74 6.56
CA ASP A 75 8.99 -1.29 6.41
C ASP A 75 8.24 -0.92 5.12
N SER A 76 7.41 0.12 5.21
CA SER A 76 6.67 0.76 4.11
C SER A 76 7.45 0.90 2.80
N ALA A 77 8.77 1.09 2.86
CA ALA A 77 9.64 1.14 1.69
C ALA A 77 9.67 -0.17 0.88
N ARG A 78 9.71 -1.34 1.55
CA ARG A 78 9.73 -2.65 0.88
C ARG A 78 8.37 -3.00 0.27
N PHE A 79 7.30 -2.65 0.99
CA PHE A 79 5.93 -2.80 0.50
C PHE A 79 5.72 -2.01 -0.79
N LEU A 80 6.16 -0.75 -0.81
CA LEU A 80 6.07 0.10 -1.99
C LEU A 80 6.92 -0.39 -3.14
N ALA A 81 8.18 -0.77 -2.90
CA ALA A 81 9.05 -1.30 -3.95
C ALA A 81 8.44 -2.52 -4.66
N SER A 82 7.76 -3.39 -3.90
CA SER A 82 7.06 -4.54 -4.46
C SER A 82 5.81 -4.14 -5.24
N ALA A 83 5.03 -3.18 -4.74
CA ALA A 83 3.89 -2.64 -5.46
C ALA A 83 4.31 -1.93 -6.78
N GLU A 84 5.42 -1.21 -6.79
CA GLU A 84 5.99 -0.57 -7.98
C GLU A 84 6.35 -1.60 -9.06
N GLN A 85 6.92 -2.75 -8.68
CA GLN A 85 7.21 -3.84 -9.62
C GLN A 85 5.94 -4.41 -10.25
N TYR A 86 4.87 -4.60 -9.46
CA TYR A 86 3.59 -5.05 -9.99
C TYR A 86 2.94 -4.00 -10.89
N TYR A 87 3.00 -2.73 -10.52
CA TYR A 87 2.51 -1.64 -11.35
C TYR A 87 3.22 -1.62 -12.70
N ALA A 88 4.56 -1.69 -12.72
CA ALA A 88 5.34 -1.75 -13.95
C ALA A 88 4.96 -2.95 -14.83
N PHE A 89 4.64 -4.11 -14.24
CA PHE A 89 4.12 -5.26 -14.98
C PHE A 89 2.71 -5.04 -15.57
N LEU A 90 1.84 -4.32 -14.85
CA LEU A 90 0.46 -4.06 -15.30
C LEU A 90 0.38 -3.03 -16.42
N THR A 91 1.35 -2.11 -16.50
CA THR A 91 1.31 -0.95 -17.40
C THR A 91 2.33 -1.01 -18.54
N ALA A 92 3.15 -2.06 -18.63
CA ALA A 92 4.07 -2.32 -19.74
C ALA A 92 3.34 -2.94 -20.94
#